data_AF-A0A954YDH6-F1
#
_entry.id   AF-A0A954YDH6-F1
#
_cell.length_a   1.000
_cell.length_b   1.000
_cell.length_c   1.000
_cell.angle_alpha   90.00
_cell.angle_beta   90.00
_cell.angle_gamma   90.00
#
_symmetry.space_group_name_H-M   'P 1'
#
loop_
_entity.id
_entity.type
_entity.pdbx_description
1 polymer ?
#
loop_
_entity_poly.entity_id
_entity_poly.type
_entity_poly.pdbx_seq_one_letter_code
_entity_poly.pdbx_strand_id
1 'polypeptide(L)' 'MIWLTLLDGTTIGVAPEHETYTEEQGWRYVSELEASSSLVDALGAPLTIVAIEVDPAPRPVCNLETSCGTYFAQGWGA' A
#
# COMPACT_ATOMS: atom_id res chain seq x y z
N MET A 1 -10.51 -3.59 6.20
CA MET A 1 -9.21 -3.74 5.52
C MET A 1 -9.43 -3.47 4.04
N ILE A 2 -8.46 -2.90 3.36
CA ILE A 2 -8.47 -2.66 1.92
C ILE A 2 -7.44 -3.60 1.28
N TRP A 3 -7.82 -4.26 0.20
CA TRP A 3 -6.94 -5.07 -0.64
C TRP A 3 -6.57 -4.27 -1.89
N LEU A 4 -5.28 -4.01 -2.07
CA LEU A 4 -4.71 -3.36 -3.24
C LEU A 4 -4.12 -4.44 -4.13
N THR A 5 -4.56 -4.53 -5.38
CA THR A 5 -3.94 -5.39 -6.40
C THR A 5 -3.06 -4.52 -7.28
N LEU A 6 -1.79 -4.90 -7.41
CA LEU A 6 -0.78 -4.22 -8.22
C LEU A 6 -0.73 -4.83 -9.63
N LEU A 7 -0.15 -4.08 -10.58
CA LEU A 7 -0.05 -4.49 -11.99
C LEU A 7 0.72 -5.81 -12.20
N ASP A 8 1.67 -6.11 -11.32
CA ASP A 8 2.44 -7.36 -11.33
C ASP A 8 1.65 -8.57 -10.79
N GLY A 9 0.42 -8.36 -10.33
CA GLY A 9 -0.45 -9.37 -9.73
C GLY A 9 -0.32 -9.51 -8.22
N THR A 10 0.57 -8.75 -7.57
CA THR A 10 0.73 -8.75 -6.11
C THR A 10 -0.51 -8.15 -5.45
N THR A 11 -0.97 -8.77 -4.35
CA THR A 11 -2.10 -8.26 -3.57
C THR A 11 -1.69 -7.96 -2.12
N ILE A 12 -2.09 -6.80 -1.62
CA ILE A 12 -1.65 -6.28 -0.31
C ILE A 12 -2.86 -5.87 0.50
N GLY A 13 -2.97 -6.42 1.71
CA GLY A 13 -4.01 -6.07 2.67
C GLY A 13 -3.51 -4.98 3.61
N VAL A 14 -4.18 -3.84 3.65
CA VAL A 14 -3.78 -2.68 4.45
C VAL A 14 -4.98 -2.08 5.17
N ALA A 15 -4.79 -1.52 6.37
CA ALA A 15 -5.82 -0.74 7.04
C ALA A 15 -6.13 0.54 6.24
N PRO A 16 -7.40 0.96 6.11
CA PRO A 16 -7.77 2.13 5.32
C PRO A 16 -7.11 3.44 5.82
N GLU A 17 -6.88 3.54 7.12
CA GLU A 17 -6.24 4.67 7.79
C GLU A 17 -4.70 4.59 7.82
N HIS A 18 -4.09 3.58 7.21
CA HIS A 18 -2.63 3.53 7.08
C HIS A 18 -2.17 4.52 6.01
N GLU A 19 -1.05 5.19 6.24
CA GLU A 19 -0.43 6.06 5.22
C GLU A 19 0.52 5.27 4.33
N THR A 20 0.47 5.55 3.03
CA THR A 20 1.39 5.00 2.03
C THR A 20 1.97 6.13 1.21
N TYR A 21 3.19 5.95 0.71
CA TYR A 21 3.85 6.94 -0.12
C TYR A 21 3.51 6.70 -1.60
N THR A 22 3.07 7.77 -2.26
CA THR A 22 2.83 7.83 -3.72
C THR A 22 3.83 8.79 -4.35
N GLU A 23 4.28 8.50 -5.57
CA GLU A 23 5.26 9.36 -6.26
C GLU A 23 4.68 10.75 -6.58
N GLU A 24 3.40 10.80 -6.97
CA GLU A 24 2.76 12.03 -7.46
C GLU A 24 2.31 12.97 -6.34
N GLN A 25 1.92 12.43 -5.19
CA GLN A 25 1.21 13.17 -4.14
C GLN A 25 1.84 13.03 -2.75
N GLY A 26 2.91 12.23 -2.60
CA GLY A 26 3.55 11.96 -1.32
C GLY A 26 2.72 11.03 -0.44
N TRP A 27 2.76 11.25 0.86
CA TRP A 27 2.04 10.45 1.86
C TRP A 27 0.52 10.66 1.74
N ARG A 28 -0.22 9.56 1.55
CA ARG A 28 -1.68 9.53 1.46
C ARG A 28 -2.24 8.35 2.23
N TYR A 29 -3.43 8.52 2.80
CA TYR A 29 -4.15 7.38 3.39
C TYR A 29 -4.55 6.39 2.30
N VAL A 30 -4.51 5.09 2.62
CA VAL A 30 -4.93 4.03 1.69
C VAL A 30 -6.37 4.23 1.22
N SER A 31 -7.25 4.77 2.07
CA SER A 31 -8.64 5.09 1.72
C SER A 31 -8.79 6.17 0.64
N GLU A 32 -7.74 6.93 0.34
CA GLU A 32 -7.75 8.01 -0.66
C GLU A 32 -7.12 7.59 -1.99
N LEU A 33 -6.58 6.38 -2.06
CA LEU A 33 -5.98 5.84 -3.28
C LEU A 33 -7.06 5.40 -4.27
N GLU A 34 -6.71 5.47 -5.55
CA GLU A 34 -7.56 5.03 -6.64
C GLU A 34 -6.86 3.95 -7.45
N ALA A 35 -7.62 3.19 -8.23
CA ALA A 35 -7.00 2.45 -9.32
C ALA A 35 -6.24 3.44 -10.21
N SER A 36 -5.08 3.03 -10.72
CA SER A 36 -4.04 3.84 -11.36
C SER A 36 -3.14 4.69 -10.46
N SER A 37 -3.39 4.79 -9.14
CA SER A 37 -2.41 5.38 -8.23
C SER A 37 -1.10 4.57 -8.25
N SER A 38 0.04 5.26 -8.19
CA SER A 38 1.37 4.64 -8.19
C SER A 38 2.02 4.73 -6.81
N LEU A 39 2.22 3.57 -6.20
CA LEU A 39 3.06 3.40 -5.00
C LEU A 39 4.54 3.32 -5.41
N VAL A 40 5.44 3.24 -4.45
CA VAL A 40 6.90 3.17 -4.69
C VAL A 40 7.49 1.96 -3.96
N ASP A 41 8.26 1.14 -4.68
CA ASP A 41 8.97 -0.01 -4.11
C ASP A 41 10.28 0.39 -3.37
N ALA A 42 11.00 -0.56 -2.78
CA ALA A 42 12.24 -0.24 -2.06
C ALA A 42 13.40 0.22 -2.95
N LEU A 43 13.30 0.03 -4.26
CA LEU A 43 14.26 0.50 -5.26
C LEU A 43 13.87 1.86 -5.85
N GLY A 44 12.71 2.41 -5.46
CA GLY A 44 12.18 3.65 -5.99
C GLY A 44 11.39 3.50 -7.29
N ALA A 45 11.06 2.28 -7.71
CA ALA A 45 10.28 2.03 -8.91
C ALA A 45 8.77 2.13 -8.64
N PRO A 46 7.97 2.64 -9.61
CA PRO A 46 6.54 2.78 -9.43
C PRO A 46 5.82 1.42 -9.47
N LEU A 47 4.88 1.23 -8.54
CA LEU A 47 3.97 0.09 -8.47
C LEU A 47 2.53 0.58 -8.69
N THR A 48 1.98 0.32 -9.86
CA THR A 48 0.63 0.77 -10.22
C THR A 48 -0.43 -0.13 -9.61
N ILE A 49 -1.39 0.47 -8.90
CA ILE A 49 -2.60 -0.22 -8.42
C ILE A 49 -3.56 -0.41 -9.59
N VAL A 50 -4.02 -1.64 -9.82
CA VAL A 50 -4.98 -1.99 -10.86
C VAL A 50 -6.37 -2.31 -10.33
N ALA A 51 -6.50 -2.67 -9.06
CA ALA A 51 -7.78 -2.88 -8.40
C ALA A 51 -7.70 -2.58 -6.89
N ILE A 52 -8.82 -2.12 -6.34
CA ILE A 52 -9.02 -1.86 -4.91
C ILE A 52 -10.30 -2.54 -4.47
N GLU A 53 -10.21 -3.38 -3.43
CA GLU A 53 -11.35 -4.08 -2.85
C GLU A 53 -11.43 -3.82 -1.34
N VAL A 54 -12.63 -3.53 -0.84
CA VAL A 54 -12.87 -3.38 0.60
C VAL A 54 -13.27 -4.73 1.17
N ASP A 55 -12.48 -5.27 2.11
CA ASP A 55 -12.81 -6.51 2.82
C ASP A 55 -14.05 -6.28 3.71
N PRO A 56 -15.18 -6.98 3.47
CA PRO A 56 -16.38 -6.82 4.27
C PRO A 56 -16.25 -7.41 5.69
N ALA A 57 -15.23 -8.22 5.95
CA ALA A 57 -14.98 -8.85 7.24
C ALA A 57 -13.67 -8.32 7.85
N PRO A 58 -13.72 -7.39 8.83
CA PRO A 58 -12.51 -6.84 9.44
C PRO A 58 -11.68 -7.94 10.12
N ARG A 59 -10.38 -7.96 9.82
CA ARG A 59 -9.39 -8.87 10.42
C ARG A 59 -8.41 -8.07 11.28
N PRO A 60 -7.83 -8.68 12.33
CA PRO A 60 -6.72 -8.08 13.03
C PRO A 60 -5.58 -7.77 12.06
N VAL A 61 -5.00 -6.58 12.19
CA VAL A 61 -3.85 -6.11 11.43
C VAL A 61 -2.73 -5.77 12.41
N CYS A 62 -1.49 -5.97 11.99
CA CYS A 62 -0.31 -5.63 12.78
C CYS A 62 0.45 -4.50 12.06
N ASN A 63 0.94 -3.53 12.82
CA ASN A 63 1.87 -2.52 12.34
C ASN A 63 3.27 -2.78 12.92
N LEU A 64 4.31 -2.40 12.18
CA LEU A 64 5.68 -2.37 12.67
C LEU A 64 6.07 -0.93 13.00
N GLU A 65 6.44 -0.68 14.25
CA GLU A 65 7.03 0.59 14.65
C GLU A 65 8.54 0.57 14.39
N THR A 66 9.03 1.51 13.57
CA THR A 66 10.47 1.67 13.26
C THR A 66 10.96 3.02 13.77
N SER A 67 12.28 3.17 13.99
CA SER A 67 12.86 4.43 14.49
C SER A 67 12.69 5.61 13.52
N CYS A 68 12.45 5.36 12.24
CA CYS A 68 12.22 6.37 11.21
C CYS A 68 10.74 6.53 10.83
N GLY A 69 9.82 5.74 11.40
CA GLY A 69 8.38 5.82 11.12
C GLY A 69 7.98 5.38 9.70
N THR A 70 8.86 4.69 8.98
CA THR A 70 8.60 4.20 7.61
C THR A 70 9.29 2.85 7.40
N TYR A 71 8.68 1.99 6.58
CA TYR A 71 9.22 0.70 6.16
C TYR A 71 8.61 0.25 4.83
N PHE A 72 9.28 -0.67 4.15
CA PHE A 72 8.71 -1.39 2.99
C PHE A 72 8.11 -2.72 3.48
N ALA A 73 6.86 -2.97 3.15
CA ALA A 73 6.16 -4.22 3.47
C ALA A 73 6.26 -5.22 2.30
N GLN A 74 6.11 -6.52 2.58
CA GLN A 74 6.05 -7.60 1.56
C GLN A 74 7.30 -7.75 0.67
N GLY A 75 8.44 -7.18 1.04
CA GLY A 75 9.69 -7.35 0.30
C GLY A 75 9.71 -6.69 -1.08
N TRP A 76 8.96 -5.60 -1.26
CA TRP A 76 9.02 -4.75 -2.45
C TRP A 76 10.48 -4.48 -2.88
N GLY A 77 10.98 -5.19 -3.90
CA GLY A 77 12.33 -5.01 -4.45
C GLY A 77 13.37 -6.12 -4.21
N ALA A 78 12.98 -7.42 -4.23
CA ALA A 78 13.93 -8.55 -4.29
C ALA A 78 13.76 -9.38 -5.56
#